data_AF-A0A9D5A154-F1
#
_entry.id   AF-A0A9D5A154-F1
#
_cell.length_a   1.000
_cell.length_b   1.000
_cell.length_c   1.000
_cell.angle_alpha   90.00
_cell.angle_beta   90.00
_cell.angle_gamma   90.00
#
_symmetry.space_group_name_H-M   'P 1'
#
loop_
_entity.id
_entity.type
_entity.pdbx_description
1 polymer ?
#
loop_
_entity_poly.entity_id
_entity_poly.type
_entity_poly.pdbx_seq_one_letter_code
_entity_poly.pdbx_strand_id
1 'polypeptide(L)'
;MRTGLKDDVVYSFFDPEIGVLRDMIALITPDHVGMFREAYGGILKLEVLRVPGLLVGALMEDYASILGMQIRDQIPFYVTKGEPDIVEISRALYLSPEITKGGLKEKGKLPGFHLSFLEAKAKEHAVVGNWRAVCALLAVSIYGIIMFPNQKNFVDINVVRLFMQRNPIPTLVGDVYYSVHNRNEKRRGGLIRCCAQLLYKWFMGYLPSRGAFVFLDPTVKWSFRLMGLRAKDIAWTHNGMAGRDFIYSCGSLPNVPLIGVQGCINYNPVLLRRQMGFAVEGPPLGREIQESFYLPIEGNQSKLRQVSDEWRDI
;
A
#
# COMPACT_ATOMS: atom_id res chain seq x y z
N MET A 1 -42.68 25.09 2.18
CA MET A 1 -42.32 23.86 2.93
C MET A 1 -41.32 23.10 2.06
N ARG A 2 -40.01 22.88 2.32
CA ARG A 2 -39.27 22.52 3.55
C ARG A 2 -40.13 21.60 4.42
N THR A 3 -39.85 20.32 4.61
CA THR A 3 -38.61 19.56 4.91
C THR A 3 -38.93 18.06 4.63
N GLY A 4 -38.04 17.07 4.56
CA GLY A 4 -36.64 16.90 4.94
C GLY A 4 -36.34 15.38 4.97
N LEU A 5 -35.09 15.05 4.68
CA LEU A 5 -34.46 13.73 4.62
C LEU A 5 -34.79 12.77 5.78
N LYS A 6 -34.73 11.46 5.49
CA LYS A 6 -34.02 10.48 6.33
C LYS A 6 -33.31 9.43 5.46
N ASP A 7 -32.03 9.70 5.24
CA ASP A 7 -30.93 8.75 5.45
C ASP A 7 -31.03 7.35 4.84
N ASP A 8 -30.91 7.25 3.52
CA ASP A 8 -30.19 6.12 2.92
C ASP A 8 -28.69 6.43 2.96
N VAL A 9 -28.13 6.49 4.18
CA VAL A 9 -26.69 6.46 4.36
C VAL A 9 -26.23 5.03 4.07
N VAL A 10 -25.96 4.76 2.80
CA VAL A 10 -25.13 3.62 2.41
C VAL A 10 -23.71 3.95 2.85
N TYR A 11 -23.30 3.40 4.00
CA TYR A 11 -21.92 3.49 4.45
C TYR A 11 -21.00 2.79 3.43
N SER A 12 -20.28 3.58 2.62
CA SER A 12 -19.18 3.11 1.78
C SER A 12 -17.97 2.84 2.69
N PHE A 13 -17.39 1.64 2.59
CA PHE A 13 -16.15 1.30 3.31
C PHE A 13 -14.92 2.15 2.88
N PHE A 14 -15.11 3.14 2.00
CA PHE A 14 -14.13 3.83 1.17
C PHE A 14 -14.50 5.29 0.89
N ASP A 15 -14.85 6.08 1.90
CA ASP A 15 -14.99 7.52 1.68
C ASP A 15 -13.74 8.30 2.17
N PRO A 16 -12.61 8.31 1.43
CA PRO A 16 -11.86 9.53 1.33
C PRO A 16 -12.67 10.46 0.43
N GLU A 17 -12.91 11.70 0.83
CA GLU A 17 -13.40 12.72 -0.09
C GLU A 17 -12.34 12.92 -1.18
N ILE A 18 -12.42 12.12 -2.26
CA ILE A 18 -11.49 12.13 -3.39
C ILE A 18 -11.60 13.44 -4.18
N GLY A 19 -12.53 14.35 -3.86
CA GLY A 19 -12.60 15.68 -4.48
C GLY A 19 -11.25 16.40 -4.49
N VAL A 20 -10.57 16.45 -3.34
CA VAL A 20 -9.26 17.11 -3.23
C VAL A 20 -8.18 16.40 -4.05
N LEU A 21 -8.11 15.06 -3.99
CA LEU A 21 -7.14 14.31 -4.81
C LEU A 21 -7.48 14.38 -6.31
N ARG A 22 -8.75 14.45 -6.67
CA ARG A 22 -9.23 14.63 -8.05
C ARG A 22 -8.84 16.00 -8.57
N ASP A 23 -8.98 17.05 -7.75
CA ASP A 23 -8.55 18.40 -8.09
C ASP A 23 -7.03 18.45 -8.28
N MET A 24 -6.25 17.77 -7.42
CA MET A 24 -4.79 17.69 -7.58
C MET A 24 -4.38 16.83 -8.79
N ILE A 25 -5.05 15.71 -9.07
CA ILE A 25 -4.80 14.87 -10.25
C ILE A 25 -5.14 15.64 -11.53
N ALA A 26 -6.19 16.47 -11.51
CA ALA A 26 -6.56 17.34 -12.63
C ALA A 26 -5.50 18.42 -12.95
N LEU A 27 -4.56 18.68 -12.03
CA LEU A 27 -3.41 19.56 -12.30
C LEU A 27 -2.32 18.88 -13.15
N ILE A 28 -2.26 17.53 -13.21
CA ILE A 28 -1.30 16.81 -14.05
C ILE A 28 -1.82 16.78 -15.49
N THR A 29 -1.25 17.61 -16.37
CA THR A 29 -1.59 17.57 -17.81
C THR A 29 -0.98 16.33 -18.49
N PRO A 30 -1.50 15.90 -19.67
CA PRO A 30 -1.02 14.72 -20.39
C PRO A 30 0.51 14.67 -20.60
N ASP A 31 1.13 15.83 -20.82
CA ASP A 31 2.57 15.97 -21.05
C ASP A 31 3.41 15.68 -19.78
N HIS A 32 2.81 15.79 -18.59
CA HIS A 32 3.49 15.60 -17.29
C HIS A 32 3.24 14.22 -16.66
N VAL A 33 2.32 13.42 -17.22
CA VAL A 33 2.05 12.04 -16.76
C VAL A 33 3.29 11.15 -16.91
N GLY A 34 4.11 11.38 -17.94
CA GLY A 34 5.37 10.67 -18.15
C GLY A 34 6.37 10.91 -17.02
N MET A 35 6.58 12.18 -16.66
CA MET A 35 7.47 12.59 -15.55
C MET A 35 7.01 12.03 -14.20
N PHE A 36 5.70 12.09 -13.93
CA PHE A 36 5.15 11.53 -12.70
C PHE A 36 5.36 10.01 -12.64
N ARG A 37 5.14 9.31 -13.76
CA ARG A 37 5.34 7.86 -13.84
C ARG A 37 6.80 7.46 -13.68
N GLU A 38 7.74 8.23 -14.23
CA GLU A 38 9.17 7.97 -14.09
C GLU A 38 9.64 8.12 -12.63
N ALA A 39 9.11 9.11 -11.91
CA ALA A 39 9.50 9.37 -10.53
C ALA A 39 8.77 8.48 -9.50
N TYR A 40 7.49 8.16 -9.74
CA TYR A 40 6.60 7.57 -8.73
C TYR A 40 5.78 6.37 -9.24
N GLY A 41 6.08 5.86 -10.43
CA GLY A 41 5.40 4.70 -11.00
C GLY A 41 3.93 4.95 -11.39
N GLY A 42 3.19 3.86 -11.58
CA GLY A 42 1.78 3.82 -12.02
C GLY A 42 0.74 4.11 -10.94
N ILE A 43 1.11 4.82 -9.87
CA ILE A 43 0.29 4.99 -8.66
C ILE A 43 -1.01 5.80 -8.89
N LEU A 44 -1.08 6.51 -10.02
CA LEU A 44 -2.30 7.22 -10.46
C LEU A 44 -3.45 6.29 -10.87
N LYS A 45 -3.23 4.97 -10.99
CA LYS A 45 -4.22 3.99 -11.49
C LYS A 45 -4.81 3.07 -10.40
N LEU A 46 -5.05 3.59 -9.20
CA LEU A 46 -5.53 2.81 -8.04
C LEU A 46 -7.04 3.03 -7.79
N GLU A 47 -7.85 1.96 -7.83
CA GLU A 47 -9.31 1.93 -7.57
C GLU A 47 -9.71 0.79 -6.58
N VAL A 48 -10.93 0.84 -6.01
CA VAL A 48 -11.34 0.46 -4.62
C VAL A 48 -12.19 -0.85 -4.48
N LEU A 49 -12.11 -1.57 -3.32
CA LEU A 49 -13.04 -2.55 -2.64
C LEU A 49 -12.57 -4.00 -2.32
N ARG A 50 -13.18 -4.61 -1.28
CA ARG A 50 -12.71 -5.73 -0.41
C ARG A 50 -13.13 -7.14 -0.87
N VAL A 51 -12.28 -8.18 -0.68
CA VAL A 51 -12.61 -9.57 -1.03
C VAL A 51 -11.97 -10.69 -0.14
N PRO A 52 -12.67 -11.81 0.17
CA PRO A 52 -12.09 -13.05 0.76
C PRO A 52 -12.42 -14.37 0.01
N GLY A 53 -11.51 -15.37 -0.04
CA GLY A 53 -11.94 -16.76 -0.29
C GLY A 53 -10.99 -17.80 -0.92
N LEU A 54 -9.75 -17.49 -1.26
CA LEU A 54 -8.79 -18.46 -1.86
C LEU A 54 -7.40 -18.30 -1.23
N LEU A 55 -6.58 -19.37 -1.20
CA LEU A 55 -5.17 -19.30 -0.79
C LEU A 55 -4.33 -18.62 -1.89
N VAL A 56 -4.40 -17.29 -1.92
CA VAL A 56 -3.65 -16.40 -2.79
C VAL A 56 -3.09 -15.30 -1.87
N GLY A 57 -1.82 -14.96 -2.01
CA GLY A 57 -1.13 -13.95 -1.20
C GLY A 57 -0.51 -12.85 -2.06
N ALA A 58 -0.54 -11.62 -1.56
CA ALA A 58 0.06 -10.47 -2.25
C ALA A 58 1.58 -10.59 -2.24
N LEU A 59 2.20 -10.74 -3.40
CA LEU A 59 3.66 -10.70 -3.51
C LEU A 59 4.16 -9.26 -3.64
N MET A 60 5.39 -9.00 -3.20
CA MET A 60 6.03 -7.71 -3.49
C MET A 60 6.14 -7.52 -5.01
N GLU A 61 6.42 -8.59 -5.75
CA GLU A 61 6.55 -8.61 -7.21
C GLU A 61 5.22 -8.26 -7.90
N ASP A 62 4.09 -8.68 -7.33
CA ASP A 62 2.77 -8.27 -7.81
C ASP A 62 2.60 -6.75 -7.67
N TYR A 63 2.87 -6.22 -6.48
CA TYR A 63 2.68 -4.80 -6.17
C TYR A 63 3.65 -3.93 -6.97
N ALA A 64 4.91 -4.38 -7.09
CA ALA A 64 5.94 -3.79 -7.91
C ALA A 64 5.51 -3.74 -9.39
N SER A 65 4.95 -4.84 -9.91
CA SER A 65 4.46 -4.89 -11.29
C SER A 65 3.24 -3.97 -11.50
N ILE A 66 2.32 -3.90 -10.53
CA ILE A 66 1.14 -3.03 -10.60
C ILE A 66 1.52 -1.55 -10.56
N LEU A 67 2.49 -1.21 -9.72
CA LEU A 67 2.99 0.15 -9.54
C LEU A 67 4.11 0.51 -10.51
N GLY A 68 4.63 -0.43 -11.31
CA GLY A 68 5.75 -0.18 -12.21
C GLY A 68 7.03 0.25 -11.47
N MET A 69 7.24 -0.24 -10.24
CA MET A 69 8.39 0.05 -9.40
C MET A 69 9.30 -1.16 -9.32
N GLN A 70 10.61 -0.96 -9.26
CA GLN A 70 11.55 -2.05 -8.96
C GLN A 70 11.71 -2.20 -7.44
N ILE A 71 11.82 -3.44 -6.97
CA ILE A 71 12.02 -3.74 -5.54
C ILE A 71 13.51 -3.61 -5.15
N ARG A 72 14.41 -3.76 -6.13
CA ARG A 72 15.85 -3.99 -5.92
C ARG A 72 16.55 -2.81 -5.21
N ASP A 73 17.50 -3.18 -4.34
CA ASP A 73 18.44 -2.32 -3.62
C ASP A 73 17.86 -1.38 -2.53
N GLN A 74 16.58 -1.55 -2.16
CA GLN A 74 15.93 -0.68 -1.17
C GLN A 74 15.44 -1.47 0.04
N ILE A 75 16.08 -1.18 1.17
CA ILE A 75 15.71 -1.76 2.48
C ILE A 75 14.28 -1.29 2.82
N PRO A 76 13.38 -2.21 3.26
CA PRO A 76 12.04 -1.89 3.72
C PRO A 76 12.04 -0.79 4.77
N PHE A 77 10.85 -0.22 5.04
CA PHE A 77 10.66 0.83 6.05
C PHE A 77 11.60 0.68 7.26
N TYR A 78 12.64 1.52 7.28
CA TYR A 78 13.51 1.60 8.45
C TYR A 78 12.66 2.08 9.60
N VAL A 79 12.54 1.31 10.67
CA VAL A 79 11.97 1.82 11.92
C VAL A 79 13.02 2.66 12.67
N THR A 80 14.30 2.50 12.32
CA THR A 80 15.46 2.88 13.15
C THR A 80 16.15 4.18 12.78
N LYS A 81 15.99 4.70 11.55
CA LYS A 81 16.39 6.08 11.26
C LYS A 81 15.62 7.04 12.19
N GLY A 82 16.25 8.13 12.60
CA GLY A 82 15.55 9.20 13.32
C GLY A 82 14.35 9.71 12.51
N GLU A 83 13.40 10.36 13.18
CA GLU A 83 12.41 11.13 12.46
C GLU A 83 13.13 12.16 11.58
N PRO A 84 12.74 12.31 10.30
CA PRO A 84 13.40 13.25 9.41
C PRO A 84 13.28 14.65 9.99
N ASP A 85 14.38 15.41 9.93
CA ASP A 85 14.34 16.78 10.44
C ASP A 85 13.51 17.69 9.51
N ILE A 86 13.20 18.91 9.98
CA ILE A 86 12.42 19.87 9.19
C ILE A 86 13.09 20.16 7.84
N VAL A 87 14.41 20.24 7.78
CA VAL A 87 15.15 20.57 6.56
C VAL A 87 15.02 19.45 5.52
N GLU A 88 15.11 18.20 5.97
CA GLU A 88 14.91 17.03 5.11
C GLU A 88 13.47 16.97 4.56
N ILE A 89 12.47 17.20 5.41
CA ILE A 89 11.05 17.24 5.00
C ILE A 89 10.81 18.39 4.01
N SER A 90 11.31 19.59 4.32
CA SER A 90 11.20 20.77 3.45
C SER A 90 11.76 20.50 2.06
N ARG A 91 12.95 19.88 1.98
CA ARG A 91 13.57 19.52 0.71
C ARG A 91 12.73 18.50 -0.05
N ALA A 92 12.21 17.47 0.63
CA ALA A 92 11.39 16.44 0.00
C ALA A 92 10.06 16.98 -0.55
N LEU A 93 9.47 17.96 0.14
CA LEU A 93 8.19 18.57 -0.22
C LEU A 93 8.31 19.84 -1.07
N TYR A 94 9.53 20.28 -1.39
CA TYR A 94 9.82 21.54 -2.08
C TYR A 94 9.25 22.78 -1.38
N LEU A 95 9.23 22.76 -0.04
CA LEU A 95 8.79 23.86 0.80
C LEU A 95 9.99 24.51 1.52
N SER A 96 9.83 25.73 2.02
CA SER A 96 10.83 26.32 2.91
C SER A 96 10.71 25.73 4.34
N PRO A 97 11.80 25.69 5.14
CA PRO A 97 11.75 25.25 6.54
C PRO A 97 10.67 25.92 7.37
N GLU A 98 10.45 27.22 7.16
CA GLU A 98 9.45 28.02 7.87
C GLU A 98 8.03 27.58 7.51
N ILE A 99 7.77 27.39 6.21
CA ILE A 99 6.47 26.92 5.70
C ILE A 99 6.20 25.49 6.16
N THR A 100 7.20 24.60 6.09
CA THR A 100 7.10 23.22 6.56
C THR A 100 6.79 23.16 8.04
N LYS A 101 7.53 23.91 8.87
CA LYS A 101 7.28 23.96 10.31
C LYS A 101 5.90 24.54 10.64
N GLY A 102 5.46 25.58 9.93
CA GLY A 102 4.14 26.18 10.12
C GLY A 102 2.98 25.25 9.72
N GLY A 103 3.20 24.41 8.70
CA GLY A 103 2.23 23.45 8.17
C GLY A 103 2.11 22.16 8.98
N LEU A 104 3.14 21.78 9.76
CA LEU A 104 3.07 20.63 10.65
C LEU A 104 2.04 20.87 11.76
N LYS A 105 1.10 19.94 11.87
CA LYS A 105 0.07 19.91 12.90
C LYS A 105 0.03 18.54 13.54
N GLU A 106 -0.39 18.48 14.80
CA GLU A 106 -0.65 17.21 15.47
C GLU A 106 -2.10 16.80 15.24
N LYS A 107 -2.30 15.55 14.84
CA LYS A 107 -3.63 14.94 14.76
C LYS A 107 -3.51 13.51 15.31
N GLY A 108 -4.21 13.23 16.42
CA GLY A 108 -4.00 11.98 17.16
C GLY A 108 -2.65 11.96 17.88
N LYS A 109 -1.82 10.92 17.66
CA LYS A 109 -0.50 10.75 18.31
C LYS A 109 0.69 11.15 17.44
N LEU A 110 0.47 11.48 16.16
CA LEU A 110 1.56 11.71 15.20
C LEU A 110 1.43 13.12 14.59
N PRO A 111 2.56 13.84 14.43
CA PRO A 111 2.58 15.07 13.64
C PRO A 111 2.45 14.74 12.14
N GLY A 112 2.07 15.75 11.36
CA GLY A 112 1.88 15.60 9.92
C GLY A 112 1.25 16.83 9.27
N PHE A 113 0.75 16.65 8.05
CA PHE A 113 0.17 17.71 7.24
C PHE A 113 -1.30 17.44 6.95
N HIS A 114 -2.14 18.46 7.08
CA HIS A 114 -3.48 18.41 6.52
C HIS A 114 -3.42 18.35 5.00
N LEU A 115 -4.30 17.54 4.39
CA LEU A 115 -4.35 17.42 2.94
C LEU A 115 -4.64 18.76 2.26
N SER A 116 -5.52 19.58 2.85
CA SER A 116 -5.83 20.93 2.34
C SER A 116 -4.62 21.88 2.34
N PHE A 117 -3.69 21.71 3.29
CA PHE A 117 -2.44 22.47 3.29
C PHE A 117 -1.54 22.06 2.11
N LEU A 118 -1.37 20.75 1.90
CA LEU A 118 -0.57 20.23 0.78
C LEU A 118 -1.17 20.62 -0.57
N GLU A 119 -2.50 20.58 -0.69
CA GLU A 119 -3.24 21.01 -1.87
C GLU A 119 -3.02 22.51 -2.16
N ALA A 120 -3.15 23.36 -1.15
CA ALA A 120 -2.91 24.80 -1.30
C ALA A 120 -1.49 25.08 -1.81
N LYS A 121 -0.49 24.39 -1.25
CA LYS A 121 0.91 24.51 -1.70
C LYS A 121 1.13 23.97 -3.11
N ALA A 122 0.46 22.89 -3.49
CA ALA A 122 0.52 22.39 -4.86
C ALA A 122 -0.08 23.43 -5.84
N LYS A 123 -1.19 24.07 -5.51
CA LYS A 123 -1.82 25.14 -6.32
C LYS A 123 -0.89 26.35 -6.46
N GLU A 124 -0.24 26.79 -5.38
CA GLU A 124 0.75 27.87 -5.42
C GLU A 124 1.93 27.54 -6.36
N HIS A 125 2.48 26.32 -6.28
CA HIS A 125 3.57 25.90 -7.17
C HIS A 125 3.14 25.74 -8.64
N ALA A 126 1.89 25.35 -8.90
CA ALA A 126 1.35 25.24 -10.24
C ALA A 126 1.27 26.61 -10.94
N VAL A 127 0.88 27.67 -10.21
CA VAL A 127 0.82 29.05 -10.75
C VAL A 127 2.17 29.53 -11.26
N VAL A 128 3.25 29.16 -10.59
CA VAL A 128 4.63 29.54 -10.97
C VAL A 128 5.32 28.49 -11.85
N GLY A 129 4.61 27.45 -12.30
CA GLY A 129 5.14 26.41 -13.18
C GLY A 129 6.16 25.45 -12.53
N ASN A 130 6.22 25.37 -11.20
CA ASN A 130 7.12 24.44 -10.51
C ASN A 130 6.51 23.03 -10.42
N TRP A 131 6.49 22.32 -11.54
CA TRP A 131 5.84 21.01 -11.64
C TRP A 131 6.50 19.90 -10.81
N ARG A 132 7.80 20.03 -10.49
CA ARG A 132 8.48 19.09 -9.59
C ARG A 132 7.88 19.14 -8.18
N ALA A 133 7.64 20.35 -7.66
CA ALA A 133 7.00 20.55 -6.37
C ALA A 133 5.54 20.05 -6.37
N VAL A 134 4.79 20.35 -7.43
CA VAL A 134 3.41 19.85 -7.60
C VAL A 134 3.37 18.33 -7.56
N CYS A 135 4.25 17.66 -8.33
CA CYS A 135 4.30 16.20 -8.36
C CYS A 135 4.69 15.60 -7.00
N ALA A 136 5.64 16.21 -6.28
CA ALA A 136 6.04 15.76 -4.95
C ALA A 136 4.90 15.89 -3.92
N LEU A 137 4.21 17.03 -3.89
CA LEU A 137 3.08 17.28 -2.98
C LEU A 137 1.88 16.38 -3.28
N LEU A 138 1.61 16.08 -4.54
CA LEU A 138 0.60 15.10 -4.93
C LEU A 138 1.03 13.67 -4.57
N ALA A 139 2.28 13.29 -4.84
CA ALA A 139 2.77 11.96 -4.52
C ALA A 139 2.70 11.67 -3.01
N VAL A 140 3.18 12.58 -2.14
CA VAL A 140 3.08 12.39 -0.69
C VAL A 140 1.62 12.34 -0.21
N SER A 141 0.72 13.08 -0.88
CA SER A 141 -0.73 13.04 -0.60
C SER A 141 -1.33 11.69 -0.97
N ILE A 142 -0.96 11.11 -2.12
CA ILE A 142 -1.37 9.75 -2.50
C ILE A 142 -0.82 8.72 -1.50
N TYR A 143 0.43 8.88 -1.06
CA TYR A 143 1.00 8.01 -0.05
C TYR A 143 0.16 8.01 1.25
N GLY A 144 -0.21 9.18 1.77
CA GLY A 144 -0.90 9.26 3.07
C GLY A 144 -2.38 8.96 3.04
N ILE A 145 -3.04 9.24 1.92
CA ILE A 145 -4.50 9.10 1.82
C ILE A 145 -4.90 7.75 1.21
N ILE A 146 -4.11 7.23 0.26
CA ILE A 146 -4.43 6.01 -0.49
C ILE A 146 -3.58 4.84 -0.03
N MET A 147 -2.25 5.01 0.04
CA MET A 147 -1.34 3.89 0.29
C MET A 147 -1.28 3.47 1.75
N PHE A 148 -1.15 4.46 2.64
CA PHE A 148 -0.98 4.28 4.08
C PHE A 148 -2.05 5.07 4.86
N PRO A 149 -3.35 4.78 4.63
CA PRO A 149 -4.42 5.54 5.25
C PRO A 149 -4.42 5.35 6.77
N ASN A 150 -4.26 6.45 7.49
CA ASN A 150 -4.29 6.47 8.96
C ASN A 150 -5.42 7.35 9.49
N GLN A 151 -5.47 8.62 9.07
CA GLN A 151 -6.49 9.58 9.50
C GLN A 151 -7.08 10.33 8.31
N LYS A 152 -8.39 10.60 8.35
CA LYS A 152 -9.08 11.31 7.26
C LYS A 152 -8.40 12.66 6.95
N ASN A 153 -8.11 12.89 5.67
CA ASN A 153 -7.54 14.13 5.14
C ASN A 153 -6.24 14.58 5.82
N PHE A 154 -5.38 13.63 6.21
CA PHE A 154 -4.14 13.89 6.93
C PHE A 154 -3.03 12.93 6.53
N VAL A 155 -1.83 13.48 6.31
CA VAL A 155 -0.61 12.76 5.95
C VAL A 155 0.34 12.82 7.14
N ASP A 156 0.51 11.70 7.85
CA ASP A 156 1.37 11.66 9.04
C ASP A 156 2.86 11.54 8.69
N ILE A 157 3.71 11.81 9.68
CA ILE A 157 5.17 11.85 9.51
C ILE A 157 5.77 10.50 9.07
N ASN A 158 5.17 9.37 9.45
CA ASN A 158 5.66 8.05 9.01
C ASN A 158 5.44 7.86 7.51
N VAL A 159 4.35 8.40 6.98
CA VAL A 159 4.10 8.44 5.54
C VAL A 159 5.10 9.34 4.82
N VAL A 160 5.41 10.53 5.36
CA VAL A 160 6.42 11.42 4.77
C VAL A 160 7.78 10.72 4.72
N ARG A 161 8.15 10.00 5.78
CA ARG A 161 9.36 9.19 5.83
C ARG A 161 9.36 8.07 4.78
N LEU A 162 8.24 7.37 4.59
CA LEU A 162 8.09 6.36 3.53
C LEU A 162 8.21 6.98 2.14
N PHE A 163 7.60 8.14 1.93
CA PHE A 163 7.69 8.89 0.68
C PHE A 163 9.16 9.24 0.35
N MET A 164 9.93 9.68 1.35
CA MET A 164 11.36 9.98 1.19
C MET A 164 12.20 8.73 0.86
N GLN A 165 11.78 7.55 1.32
CA GLN A 165 12.43 6.27 1.01
C GLN A 165 12.13 5.77 -0.41
N ARG A 166 11.16 6.36 -1.12
CA ARG A 166 10.76 6.10 -2.53
C ARG A 166 10.17 4.74 -2.86
N ASN A 167 10.54 3.65 -2.16
CA ASN A 167 9.95 2.33 -2.40
C ASN A 167 8.95 1.95 -1.27
N PRO A 168 7.64 2.08 -1.52
CA PRO A 168 6.62 1.71 -0.56
C PRO A 168 6.26 0.22 -0.61
N ILE A 169 6.79 -0.55 -1.57
CA ILE A 169 6.32 -1.90 -1.89
C ILE A 169 6.41 -2.86 -0.69
N PRO A 170 7.55 -3.01 0.00
CA PRO A 170 7.64 -3.93 1.12
C PRO A 170 6.68 -3.55 2.25
N THR A 171 6.57 -2.25 2.53
CA THR A 171 5.68 -1.71 3.57
C THR A 171 4.21 -1.92 3.22
N LEU A 172 3.83 -1.70 1.96
CA LEU A 172 2.47 -1.90 1.45
C LEU A 172 2.02 -3.36 1.62
N VAL A 173 2.88 -4.31 1.26
CA VAL A 173 2.60 -5.73 1.45
C VAL A 173 2.58 -6.05 2.95
N GLY A 174 3.52 -5.51 3.73
CA GLY A 174 3.56 -5.68 5.18
C GLY A 174 2.27 -5.25 5.88
N ASP A 175 1.75 -4.06 5.55
CA ASP A 175 0.50 -3.55 6.13
C ASP A 175 -0.73 -4.38 5.72
N VAL A 176 -0.75 -4.97 4.52
CA VAL A 176 -1.81 -5.91 4.10
C VAL A 176 -1.79 -7.15 4.97
N TYR A 177 -0.65 -7.85 5.04
CA TYR A 177 -0.52 -9.08 5.80
C TYR A 177 -0.79 -8.83 7.29
N TYR A 178 -0.20 -7.77 7.84
CA TYR A 178 -0.35 -7.42 9.24
C TYR A 178 -1.80 -7.05 9.56
N SER A 179 -2.46 -6.24 8.73
CA SER A 179 -3.87 -5.86 8.93
C SER A 179 -4.81 -7.05 8.87
N VAL A 180 -4.62 -7.95 7.90
CA VAL A 180 -5.47 -9.15 7.74
C VAL A 180 -5.24 -10.11 8.89
N HIS A 181 -3.98 -10.40 9.24
CA HIS A 181 -3.63 -11.26 10.36
C HIS A 181 -4.21 -10.71 11.68
N ASN A 182 -3.92 -9.44 12.00
CA ASN A 182 -4.41 -8.77 13.20
C ASN A 182 -5.94 -8.76 13.31
N ARG A 183 -6.65 -8.64 12.18
CA ARG A 183 -8.11 -8.72 12.14
C ARG A 183 -8.63 -10.12 12.48
N ASN A 184 -7.97 -11.16 11.97
CA ASN A 184 -8.35 -12.55 12.18
C ASN A 184 -8.05 -13.00 13.62
N GLU A 185 -6.86 -12.70 14.14
CA GLU A 185 -6.43 -13.06 15.50
C GLU A 185 -7.33 -12.45 16.58
N LYS A 186 -7.64 -11.15 16.47
CA LYS A 186 -8.37 -10.44 17.53
C LYS A 186 -9.86 -10.79 17.61
N ARG A 187 -10.41 -11.63 16.71
CA ARG A 187 -11.81 -12.11 16.64
C ARG A 187 -12.94 -11.05 16.75
N ARG A 188 -12.60 -9.75 16.81
CA ARG A 188 -13.52 -8.62 17.07
C ARG A 188 -13.72 -7.69 15.87
N GLY A 189 -13.30 -8.09 14.66
CA GLY A 189 -13.66 -7.36 13.44
C GLY A 189 -12.98 -6.00 13.28
N GLY A 190 -11.67 -5.92 13.57
CA GLY A 190 -10.88 -4.70 13.37
C GLY A 190 -10.86 -4.19 11.92
N LEU A 191 -10.65 -2.88 11.75
CA LEU A 191 -10.50 -2.25 10.43
C LEU A 191 -9.20 -2.75 9.76
N ILE A 192 -9.27 -3.15 8.49
CA ILE A 192 -8.08 -3.41 7.67
C ILE A 192 -7.50 -2.05 7.30
N ARG A 193 -6.28 -1.75 7.74
CA ARG A 193 -5.57 -0.49 7.47
C ARG A 193 -4.41 -0.75 6.53
N CYS A 194 -4.73 -0.88 5.24
CA CYS A 194 -3.77 -1.06 4.17
C CYS A 194 -4.25 -0.32 2.91
N CYS A 195 -3.44 -0.29 1.85
CA CYS A 195 -3.88 0.20 0.55
C CYS A 195 -4.90 -0.76 -0.07
N ALA A 196 -6.18 -0.52 0.21
CA ALA A 196 -7.24 -1.41 -0.23
C ALA A 196 -7.44 -1.39 -1.76
N GLN A 197 -7.01 -0.32 -2.44
CA GLN A 197 -7.01 -0.21 -3.89
C GLN A 197 -6.00 -1.15 -4.54
N LEU A 198 -4.79 -1.18 -3.97
CA LEU A 198 -3.73 -2.05 -4.47
C LEU A 198 -4.05 -3.52 -4.20
N LEU A 199 -4.59 -3.81 -3.00
CA LEU A 199 -5.12 -5.12 -2.67
C LEU A 199 -6.20 -5.57 -3.66
N TYR A 200 -7.14 -4.69 -4.03
CA TYR A 200 -8.17 -5.01 -5.01
C TYR A 200 -7.58 -5.32 -6.39
N LYS A 201 -6.71 -4.44 -6.90
CA LYS A 201 -6.11 -4.59 -8.22
C LYS A 201 -5.27 -5.86 -8.33
N TRP A 202 -4.53 -6.18 -7.27
CA TRP A 202 -3.85 -7.47 -7.13
C TRP A 202 -4.86 -8.62 -7.18
N PHE A 203 -5.86 -8.61 -6.30
CA PHE A 203 -6.82 -9.69 -6.17
C PHE A 203 -7.56 -9.99 -7.48
N MET A 204 -8.02 -8.93 -8.17
CA MET A 204 -8.69 -9.04 -9.46
C MET A 204 -7.79 -9.61 -10.56
N GLY A 205 -6.48 -9.41 -10.48
CA GLY A 205 -5.52 -9.99 -11.44
C GLY A 205 -5.52 -11.53 -11.43
N TYR A 206 -5.89 -12.15 -10.32
CA TYR A 206 -5.96 -13.61 -10.18
C TYR A 206 -7.35 -14.18 -10.50
N LEU A 207 -8.37 -13.34 -10.66
CA LEU A 207 -9.74 -13.77 -10.94
C LEU A 207 -9.99 -13.98 -12.44
N PRO A 208 -11.01 -14.78 -12.81
CA PRO A 208 -11.38 -14.94 -14.22
C PRO A 208 -11.70 -13.60 -14.87
N SER A 209 -11.06 -13.31 -15.99
CA SER A 209 -11.32 -12.12 -16.81
C SER A 209 -12.41 -12.33 -17.86
N ARG A 210 -12.98 -13.54 -17.95
CA ARG A 210 -14.04 -13.94 -18.88
C ARG A 210 -14.96 -14.99 -18.26
N GLY A 211 -16.12 -15.22 -18.87
CA GLY A 211 -17.05 -16.30 -18.50
C GLY A 211 -18.01 -15.90 -17.38
N ALA A 212 -18.71 -16.91 -16.84
CA ALA A 212 -19.83 -16.70 -15.91
C ALA A 212 -19.49 -15.77 -14.74
N PHE A 213 -18.27 -15.87 -14.18
CA PHE A 213 -17.81 -15.01 -13.09
C PHE A 213 -17.93 -13.51 -13.39
N VAL A 214 -17.60 -13.10 -14.63
CA VAL A 214 -17.67 -11.69 -15.08
C VAL A 214 -19.12 -11.29 -15.41
N PHE A 215 -19.89 -12.21 -15.97
CA PHE A 215 -21.29 -11.96 -16.37
C PHE A 215 -22.28 -12.04 -15.20
N LEU A 216 -21.85 -12.44 -14.01
CA LEU A 216 -22.69 -12.46 -12.81
C LEU A 216 -23.20 -11.04 -12.50
N ASP A 217 -24.49 -10.97 -12.19
CA ASP A 217 -25.20 -9.74 -11.82
C ASP A 217 -24.44 -8.96 -10.72
N PRO A 218 -24.11 -7.66 -10.93
CA PRO A 218 -23.35 -6.82 -9.99
C PRO A 218 -23.84 -6.84 -8.54
N THR A 219 -25.12 -7.13 -8.31
CA THR A 219 -25.74 -7.21 -6.98
C THR A 219 -25.39 -8.49 -6.21
N VAL A 220 -24.88 -9.52 -6.88
CA VAL A 220 -24.45 -10.78 -6.24
C VAL A 220 -23.28 -10.51 -5.31
N LYS A 221 -23.46 -10.88 -4.03
CA LYS A 221 -22.43 -10.70 -3.01
C LYS A 221 -21.14 -11.42 -3.41
N TRP A 222 -20.01 -10.76 -3.16
CA TRP A 222 -18.67 -11.30 -3.41
C TRP A 222 -18.43 -12.68 -2.82
N SER A 223 -18.93 -12.97 -1.62
CA SER A 223 -18.82 -14.30 -1.01
C SER A 223 -19.40 -15.40 -1.91
N PHE A 224 -20.55 -15.17 -2.54
CA PHE A 224 -21.17 -16.14 -3.45
C PHE A 224 -20.42 -16.23 -4.78
N ARG A 225 -19.95 -15.09 -5.31
CA ARG A 225 -19.13 -15.07 -6.54
C ARG A 225 -17.88 -15.94 -6.40
N LEU A 226 -17.26 -15.90 -5.22
CA LEU A 226 -15.99 -16.59 -4.97
C LEU A 226 -16.16 -18.05 -4.60
N MET A 227 -17.23 -18.40 -3.87
CA MET A 227 -17.55 -19.81 -3.60
C MET A 227 -17.77 -20.63 -4.88
N GLY A 228 -18.18 -19.98 -5.98
CA GLY A 228 -18.30 -20.62 -7.29
C GLY A 228 -16.98 -20.85 -8.02
N LEU A 229 -15.86 -20.29 -7.56
CA LEU A 229 -14.56 -20.43 -8.21
C LEU A 229 -13.91 -21.76 -7.84
N ARG A 230 -13.36 -22.46 -8.85
CA ARG A 230 -12.50 -23.62 -8.67
C ARG A 230 -11.06 -23.24 -8.95
N ALA A 231 -10.13 -24.10 -8.56
CA ALA A 231 -8.71 -23.87 -8.83
C ALA A 231 -8.41 -23.59 -10.31
N LYS A 232 -9.07 -24.26 -11.26
CA LYS A 232 -8.85 -24.02 -12.69
C LYS A 232 -9.36 -22.66 -13.20
N ASP A 233 -10.23 -22.01 -12.43
CA ASP A 233 -10.81 -20.71 -12.80
C ASP A 233 -9.89 -19.56 -12.36
N ILE A 234 -8.89 -19.83 -11.50
CA ILE A 234 -7.90 -18.84 -11.03
C ILE A 234 -6.76 -18.71 -12.04
N ALA A 235 -6.44 -17.46 -12.39
CA ALA A 235 -5.25 -17.13 -13.16
C ALA A 235 -4.04 -17.19 -12.22
N TRP A 236 -3.56 -18.40 -11.89
CA TRP A 236 -2.48 -18.61 -10.93
C TRP A 236 -1.24 -17.81 -11.25
N THR A 237 -0.88 -17.68 -12.52
CA THR A 237 0.22 -16.81 -12.95
C THR A 237 -0.38 -15.59 -13.62
N HIS A 238 -0.40 -14.45 -12.93
CA HIS A 238 -0.81 -13.18 -13.53
C HIS A 238 0.27 -12.67 -14.51
N ASN A 239 -0.19 -11.96 -15.56
CA ASN A 239 0.55 -11.49 -16.74
C ASN A 239 2.05 -11.21 -16.53
N GLY A 240 2.88 -12.22 -16.75
CA GLY A 240 4.33 -12.11 -16.81
C GLY A 240 5.09 -12.34 -15.51
N MET A 241 4.47 -12.97 -14.49
CA MET A 241 5.17 -13.43 -13.28
C MET A 241 6.07 -14.66 -13.51
N ALA A 242 5.70 -15.53 -14.46
CA ALA A 242 6.51 -16.69 -14.79
C ALA A 242 7.91 -16.28 -15.29
N GLY A 243 8.96 -16.90 -14.73
CA GLY A 243 10.35 -16.65 -15.12
C GLY A 243 10.96 -15.35 -14.55
N ARG A 244 10.31 -14.69 -13.59
CA ARG A 244 10.92 -13.59 -12.82
C ARG A 244 11.69 -14.11 -11.61
N ASP A 245 12.60 -13.27 -11.14
CA ASP A 245 13.25 -13.46 -9.84
C ASP A 245 12.28 -13.06 -8.73
N PHE A 246 12.18 -13.90 -7.69
CA PHE A 246 11.34 -13.67 -6.51
C PHE A 246 12.19 -13.68 -5.25
N ILE A 247 11.89 -12.80 -4.30
CA ILE A 247 12.51 -12.87 -2.98
C ILE A 247 11.89 -14.03 -2.22
N TYR A 248 12.71 -15.07 -2.00
CA TYR A 248 12.28 -16.34 -1.42
C TYR A 248 12.69 -16.49 0.07
N SER A 249 13.70 -15.75 0.50
CA SER A 249 14.22 -15.67 1.88
C SER A 249 14.87 -14.30 2.11
N CYS A 250 15.23 -13.96 3.35
CA CYS A 250 15.85 -12.67 3.69
C CYS A 250 16.97 -12.87 4.70
N GLY A 251 18.22 -12.58 4.30
CA GLY A 251 19.41 -12.85 5.12
C GLY A 251 19.44 -14.31 5.60
N SER A 252 19.52 -14.49 6.92
CA SER A 252 19.49 -15.78 7.61
C SER A 252 18.08 -16.35 7.80
N LEU A 253 17.03 -15.60 7.47
CA LEU A 253 15.65 -15.96 7.73
C LEU A 253 15.05 -16.80 6.60
N PRO A 254 14.38 -17.94 6.91
CA PRO A 254 13.78 -18.81 5.89
C PRO A 254 12.54 -18.22 5.22
N ASN A 255 12.01 -17.13 5.77
CA ASN A 255 10.84 -16.40 5.28
C ASN A 255 11.19 -14.93 5.10
N VAL A 256 10.31 -14.17 4.44
CA VAL A 256 10.57 -12.76 4.14
C VAL A 256 9.82 -11.88 5.15
N PRO A 257 10.53 -11.22 6.09
CA PRO A 257 9.90 -10.35 7.08
C PRO A 257 9.56 -9.00 6.44
N LEU A 258 8.32 -8.55 6.57
CA LEU A 258 7.83 -7.29 6.05
C LEU A 258 7.53 -6.34 7.20
N ILE A 259 8.12 -5.14 7.14
CA ILE A 259 7.87 -4.08 8.10
C ILE A 259 6.84 -3.12 7.51
N GLY A 260 5.63 -3.13 8.05
CA GLY A 260 4.56 -2.16 7.76
C GLY A 260 4.60 -0.94 8.68
N VAL A 261 3.68 0.00 8.49
CA VAL A 261 3.47 1.14 9.39
C VAL A 261 2.92 0.68 10.74
N GLN A 262 2.15 -0.41 10.76
CA GLN A 262 1.47 -0.88 11.97
C GLN A 262 2.23 -1.95 12.74
N GLY A 263 3.08 -2.72 12.06
CA GLY A 263 3.83 -3.81 12.65
C GLY A 263 4.64 -4.59 11.61
N CYS A 264 5.37 -5.57 12.10
CA CYS A 264 6.17 -6.47 11.29
C CYS A 264 5.50 -7.85 11.24
N ILE A 265 5.47 -8.44 10.06
CA ILE A 265 4.95 -9.79 9.82
C ILE A 265 5.76 -10.50 8.74
N ASN A 266 5.93 -11.82 8.79
CA ASN A 266 6.52 -12.56 7.68
C ASN A 266 5.47 -13.06 6.69
N TYR A 267 5.78 -13.01 5.39
CA TYR A 267 5.10 -13.86 4.41
C TYR A 267 6.01 -15.05 4.07
N ASN A 268 5.38 -16.16 3.68
CA ASN A 268 6.06 -17.42 3.38
C ASN A 268 5.99 -17.68 1.87
N PRO A 269 7.04 -17.33 1.09
CA PRO A 269 7.08 -17.52 -0.36
C PRO A 269 6.76 -18.95 -0.81
N VAL A 270 7.09 -19.94 0.00
CA VAL A 270 6.80 -21.36 -0.25
C VAL A 270 5.31 -21.64 -0.51
N LEU A 271 4.42 -20.90 0.17
CA LEU A 271 2.97 -21.04 0.02
C LEU A 271 2.46 -20.45 -1.30
N LEU A 272 3.28 -19.62 -1.95
CA LEU A 272 2.93 -18.81 -3.11
C LEU A 272 3.66 -19.29 -4.37
N ARG A 273 4.37 -20.43 -4.31
CA ARG A 273 5.08 -21.04 -5.46
C ARG A 273 4.22 -21.17 -6.71
N ARG A 274 2.95 -21.56 -6.54
CA ARG A 274 2.01 -21.68 -7.66
C ARG A 274 1.72 -20.32 -8.33
N GLN A 275 1.72 -19.23 -7.56
CA GLN A 275 1.55 -17.88 -8.10
C GLN A 275 2.78 -17.39 -8.89
N MET A 276 3.96 -17.82 -8.45
CA MET A 276 5.24 -17.55 -9.09
C MET A 276 5.45 -18.38 -10.37
N GLY A 277 4.58 -19.37 -10.63
CA GLY A 277 4.70 -20.27 -11.78
C GLY A 277 5.55 -21.52 -11.53
N PHE A 278 5.94 -21.79 -10.28
CA PHE A 278 6.63 -23.03 -9.92
C PHE A 278 5.65 -24.18 -9.74
N ALA A 279 6.07 -25.38 -10.15
CA ALA A 279 5.40 -26.61 -9.79
C ALA A 279 5.47 -26.85 -8.28
N VAL A 280 4.40 -27.41 -7.71
CA VAL A 280 4.31 -27.73 -6.27
C VAL A 280 4.24 -29.25 -6.14
N GLU A 281 5.37 -29.88 -5.80
CA GLU A 281 5.50 -31.33 -5.63
C GLU A 281 5.18 -31.78 -4.20
N GLY A 282 4.04 -31.33 -3.67
CA GLY A 282 3.56 -31.69 -2.32
C GLY A 282 3.49 -30.51 -1.34
N PRO A 283 3.00 -30.76 -0.11
CA PRO A 283 2.84 -29.73 0.90
C PRO A 283 4.22 -29.22 1.39
N PRO A 284 4.31 -27.93 1.79
CA PRO A 284 5.54 -27.40 2.37
C PRO A 284 5.87 -28.06 3.71
N LEU A 285 7.15 -28.10 4.07
CA LEU A 285 7.60 -28.60 5.35
C LEU A 285 7.19 -27.64 6.47
N GLY A 286 6.92 -28.15 7.67
CA GLY A 286 6.52 -27.34 8.83
C GLY A 286 7.49 -26.19 9.14
N ARG A 287 8.81 -26.41 8.96
CA ARG A 287 9.85 -25.38 9.12
C ARG A 287 9.77 -24.24 8.09
N GLU A 288 9.26 -24.50 6.88
CA GLU A 288 9.13 -23.51 5.80
C GLU A 288 7.88 -22.63 5.99
N ILE A 289 6.94 -23.04 6.84
CA ILE A 289 5.69 -22.31 7.09
C ILE A 289 5.60 -21.76 8.52
N GLN A 290 6.67 -21.89 9.30
CA GLN A 290 6.69 -21.41 10.68
C GLN A 290 6.61 -19.89 10.70
N GLU A 291 5.54 -19.36 11.30
CA GLU A 291 5.40 -17.93 11.57
C GLU A 291 6.52 -17.50 12.53
N SER A 292 7.36 -16.60 12.06
CA SER A 292 8.59 -16.21 12.77
C SER A 292 8.50 -14.76 13.27
N PHE A 293 7.62 -13.96 12.67
CA PHE A 293 7.44 -12.55 13.02
C PHE A 293 5.96 -12.19 12.98
N TYR A 294 5.42 -11.78 14.13
CA TYR A 294 4.19 -11.00 14.23
C TYR A 294 4.32 -10.09 15.46
N LEU A 295 4.59 -8.81 15.23
CA LEU A 295 4.85 -7.86 16.31
C LEU A 295 4.46 -6.42 15.94
N PRO A 296 3.91 -5.64 16.89
CA PRO A 296 3.64 -4.22 16.67
C PRO A 296 4.95 -3.41 16.62
N ILE A 297 4.91 -2.25 15.96
CA ILE A 297 6.09 -1.36 15.90
C ILE A 297 6.48 -0.84 17.30
N GLU A 298 5.49 -0.41 18.08
CA GLU A 298 5.68 0.12 19.43
C GLU A 298 6.24 -0.98 20.36
N GLY A 299 7.30 -0.65 21.11
CA GLY A 299 7.94 -1.57 22.05
C GLY A 299 8.91 -2.60 21.46
N ASN A 300 8.97 -2.77 20.13
CA ASN A 300 9.77 -3.84 19.50
C ASN A 300 10.96 -3.34 18.66
N GLN A 301 11.46 -2.15 18.97
CA GLN A 301 12.51 -1.47 18.21
C GLN A 301 13.74 -2.34 17.97
N SER A 302 14.23 -3.06 18.99
CA SER A 302 15.39 -3.97 18.86
C SER A 302 15.17 -5.07 17.82
N LYS A 303 13.98 -5.69 17.81
CA LYS A 303 13.66 -6.78 16.88
C LYS A 303 13.47 -6.26 15.46
N LEU A 304 12.89 -5.07 15.31
CA LEU A 304 12.74 -4.38 14.03
C LEU A 304 14.11 -3.97 13.45
N ARG A 305 15.09 -3.63 14.30
CA ARG A 305 16.50 -3.42 13.86
C ARG A 305 17.06 -4.68 13.25
N GLN A 306 16.97 -5.80 13.98
CA GLN A 306 17.44 -7.10 13.51
C GLN A 306 16.82 -7.45 12.15
N VAL A 307 15.49 -7.32 12.02
CA VAL A 307 14.81 -7.54 10.74
C VAL A 307 15.36 -6.64 9.64
N SER A 308 15.53 -5.34 9.92
CA SER A 308 16.05 -4.37 8.94
C SER A 308 17.49 -4.70 8.50
N ASP A 309 18.29 -5.30 9.37
CA ASP A 309 19.66 -5.68 9.07
C ASP A 309 19.72 -6.94 8.18
N GLU A 310 18.82 -7.91 8.35
CA GLU A 310 18.72 -9.07 7.43
C GLU A 310 18.42 -8.65 5.98
N TRP A 311 17.72 -7.53 5.79
CA TRP A 311 17.42 -6.97 4.47
C TRP A 311 18.62 -6.33 3.78
N ARG A 312 19.74 -6.13 4.48
CA ARG A 312 20.97 -5.60 3.87
C ARG A 312 21.69 -6.64 3.01
N ASP A 313 21.35 -7.92 3.19
CA ASP A 313 22.01 -9.07 2.56
C ASP A 313 21.19 -9.67 1.40
N ILE A 314 20.22 -8.92 0.84
CA ILE A 314 19.37 -9.31 -0.31
C ILE A 314 19.88 -8.71 -1.62
#